data_AF-A0A2A5IVU2-F1
#
_entry.id   AF-A0A2A5IVU2-F1
#
_cell.length_a   1.000
_cell.length_b   1.000
_cell.length_c   1.000
_cell.angle_alpha   90.00
_cell.angle_beta   90.00
_cell.angle_gamma   90.00
#
_symmetry.space_group_name_H-M   'P 1'
#
loop_
_entity.id
_entity.type
_entity.pdbx_description
1 polymer ?
#
loop_
_entity_poly.entity_id
_entity_poly.type
_entity_poly.pdbx_seq_one_letter_code
_entity_poly.pdbx_strand_id
1 'polypeptide(L)'
;PKKPIIHSVKKTADGAVLQIQHDPRSTASYYAVYRLTHKGSYELLQTVRKEKGSMTSVKGLSMNQKKSDTYKVTALNRLHQESKPSTKTMK
;
A
#
# COMPACT_ATOMS: atom_id res chain seq x y z
N PRO A 1 -9.34 8.83 -8.50
CA PRO A 1 -8.57 8.98 -7.23
C PRO A 1 -7.16 9.52 -7.50
N LYS A 2 -6.54 10.19 -6.53
CA LYS A 2 -5.14 10.62 -6.66
C LYS A 2 -4.18 9.51 -6.23
N LYS A 3 -2.96 9.56 -6.78
CA LYS A 3 -1.84 8.70 -6.39
C LYS A 3 -1.63 8.77 -4.87
N PRO A 4 -1.63 7.63 -4.15
CA PRO A 4 -1.45 7.62 -2.69
C PRO A 4 -0.02 7.97 -2.30
N ILE A 5 0.22 8.39 -1.06
CA ILE A 5 1.57 8.65 -0.55
C ILE A 5 1.93 7.56 0.46
N ILE A 6 2.97 6.76 0.17
CA ILE A 6 3.47 5.75 1.11
C ILE A 6 4.39 6.46 2.11
N HIS A 7 3.83 6.79 3.27
CA HIS A 7 4.56 7.48 4.33
C HIS A 7 5.70 6.60 4.88
N SER A 8 5.39 5.37 5.29
CA SER A 8 6.41 4.43 5.78
C SER A 8 6.04 2.97 5.52
N VAL A 9 7.05 2.11 5.52
CA VAL A 9 6.92 0.65 5.58
C VAL A 9 7.91 0.19 6.65
N LYS A 10 7.44 -0.51 7.68
CA LYS A 10 8.26 -0.96 8.80
C LYS A 10 8.11 -2.47 8.99
N LYS A 11 9.22 -3.16 9.31
CA LYS A 11 9.20 -4.56 9.72
C LYS A 11 8.66 -4.67 11.15
N THR A 12 7.86 -5.69 11.41
CA THR A 12 7.30 -6.06 12.73
C THR A 12 7.36 -7.57 12.89
N ALA A 13 7.10 -8.09 14.10
CA ALA A 13 7.08 -9.54 14.36
C ALA A 13 6.06 -10.28 13.47
N ASP A 14 4.92 -9.64 13.18
CA ASP A 14 3.81 -10.23 12.43
C ASP A 14 3.87 -9.94 10.91
N GLY A 15 5.03 -9.50 10.41
CA GLY A 15 5.20 -9.07 9.02
C GLY A 15 5.40 -7.56 8.91
N ALA A 16 4.89 -6.93 7.85
CA ALA A 16 5.15 -5.51 7.58
C ALA A 16 3.92 -4.64 7.91
N VAL A 17 4.21 -3.44 8.40
CA VAL A 17 3.22 -2.37 8.59
C VAL A 17 3.51 -1.25 7.59
N LEU A 18 2.54 -0.99 6.71
CA LEU A 18 2.59 0.08 5.72
C LEU A 18 1.65 1.21 6.15
N GLN A 19 2.16 2.43 6.09
CA GLN A 19 1.44 3.64 6.44
C GLN A 19 1.17 4.47 5.18
N ILE A 20 -0.10 4.71 4.87
CA ILE A 20 -0.54 5.49 3.71
C ILE A 20 -1.02 6.85 4.20
N GLN A 21 -0.41 7.92 3.73
CA GLN A 21 -0.90 9.28 3.99
C GLN A 21 -2.00 9.63 2.99
N HIS A 22 -3.08 10.19 3.52
CA HIS A 22 -4.21 10.67 2.73
C HIS A 22 -3.88 12.01 2.07
N ASP A 23 -4.23 12.15 0.79
CA ASP A 23 -4.37 13.46 0.16
C ASP A 23 -5.83 13.92 0.39
N PRO A 24 -6.07 15.09 1.02
CA PRO A 24 -7.42 15.59 1.32
C PRO A 24 -8.26 15.85 0.06
N ARG A 25 -7.62 16.03 -1.10
CA ARG A 25 -8.27 16.22 -2.41
C ARG A 25 -8.44 14.88 -3.17
N SER A 26 -8.10 13.75 -2.57
CA SER A 26 -8.26 12.44 -3.21
C SER A 26 -9.66 11.86 -2.95
N THR A 27 -10.30 11.37 -4.01
CA THR A 27 -11.58 10.63 -3.93
C THR A 27 -11.42 9.15 -3.52
N ALA A 28 -10.28 8.80 -2.93
CA ALA A 28 -9.98 7.44 -2.52
C ALA A 28 -10.94 6.94 -1.43
N SER A 29 -11.48 5.74 -1.63
CA SER A 29 -12.27 4.98 -0.65
C SER A 29 -11.53 3.73 -0.17
N TYR A 30 -10.67 3.18 -1.00
CA TYR A 30 -9.85 2.00 -0.70
C TYR A 30 -8.44 2.20 -1.23
N TYR A 31 -7.50 1.43 -0.68
CA TYR A 31 -6.17 1.26 -1.23
C TYR A 31 -5.94 -0.21 -1.58
N ALA A 32 -5.36 -0.48 -2.74
CA ALA A 32 -4.87 -1.81 -3.08
C ALA A 32 -3.37 -1.85 -2.84
N VAL A 33 -2.92 -2.85 -2.09
CA VAL A 33 -1.52 -3.04 -1.71
C VAL A 33 -0.99 -4.27 -2.42
N TYR A 34 0.10 -4.09 -3.13
CA TYR A 34 0.77 -5.10 -3.92
C TYR A 34 2.21 -5.28 -3.46
N ARG A 35 2.80 -6.43 -3.76
CA ARG A 35 4.22 -6.73 -3.54
C ARG A 35 4.88 -7.16 -4.85
N LEU A 36 6.11 -6.73 -5.06
CA LEU A 36 6.95 -7.20 -6.16
C LEU A 36 7.38 -8.65 -5.89
N THR A 37 7.04 -9.55 -6.81
CA THR A 37 7.44 -10.95 -6.78
C THR A 37 8.87 -11.13 -7.32
N HIS A 38 9.47 -12.29 -7.06
CA HIS A 38 10.77 -12.66 -7.63
C HIS A 38 10.77 -12.73 -9.17
N LYS A 39 9.60 -12.85 -9.79
CA LYS A 39 9.43 -12.86 -11.25
C LYS A 39 9.35 -11.44 -11.84
N GLY A 40 9.46 -10.40 -11.02
CA GLY A 40 9.37 -8.99 -11.45
C GLY A 40 7.95 -8.47 -11.64
N SER A 41 6.92 -9.29 -11.39
CA SER A 41 5.52 -8.89 -11.43
C SER A 41 5.02 -8.40 -10.07
N TYR A 42 3.94 -7.64 -10.03
CA TYR A 42 3.29 -7.25 -8.77
C TYR A 42 2.09 -8.15 -8.48
N GLU A 43 2.07 -8.77 -7.30
CA GLU A 43 0.92 -9.53 -6.80
C GLU A 43 0.08 -8.67 -5.84
N LEU A 44 -1.24 -8.78 -5.91
CA LEU A 44 -2.14 -8.11 -4.95
C LEU A 44 -2.08 -8.85 -3.61
N LEU A 45 -1.68 -8.16 -2.55
CA LEU A 45 -1.69 -8.72 -1.20
C LEU A 45 -3.06 -8.56 -0.54
N GLN A 46 -3.58 -7.33 -0.54
CA GLN A 46 -4.89 -7.04 0.05
C GLN A 46 -5.43 -5.69 -0.44
N THR A 47 -6.73 -5.50 -0.26
CA THR A 47 -7.39 -4.20 -0.33
C THR A 47 -7.78 -3.74 1.06
N VAL A 48 -7.54 -2.48 1.36
CA VAL A 48 -7.82 -1.89 2.68
C VAL A 48 -8.74 -0.69 2.49
N ARG A 49 -9.75 -0.57 3.34
CA ARG A 49 -10.61 0.62 3.36
C ARG A 49 -9.82 1.80 3.90
N LYS A 50 -9.95 2.95 3.23
CA LYS A 50 -9.37 4.20 3.72
C LYS A 50 -9.95 4.52 5.11
N GLU A 51 -9.08 4.70 6.09
CA GLU A 51 -9.44 5.08 7.45
C GLU A 51 -9.94 6.54 7.51
N LYS A 52 -10.64 6.87 8.61
CA LYS A 52 -10.95 8.27 8.96
C LYS A 52 -9.65 8.96 9.41
N GLY A 53 -9.55 10.28 9.20
CA GLY A 53 -8.35 11.06 9.54
C GLY A 53 -7.37 11.21 8.38
N SER A 54 -6.07 11.35 8.70
CA SER A 54 -5.00 11.69 7.75
C SER A 54 -4.17 10.49 7.26
N MET A 55 -4.31 9.32 7.89
CA MET A 55 -3.54 8.13 7.57
C MET A 55 -4.39 6.86 7.54
N THR A 56 -3.94 5.86 6.79
CA THR A 56 -4.43 4.47 6.83
C THR A 56 -3.27 3.54 7.18
N SER A 57 -3.47 2.70 8.19
CA SER A 57 -2.52 1.67 8.59
C SER A 57 -2.85 0.32 7.95
N VAL A 58 -1.88 -0.29 7.27
CA VAL A 58 -1.99 -1.64 6.71
C VAL A 58 -1.04 -2.55 7.47
N LYS A 59 -1.58 -3.50 8.24
CA LYS A 59 -0.81 -4.40 9.10
C LYS A 59 -0.78 -5.81 8.53
N GLY A 60 0.14 -6.64 9.01
CA GLY A 60 0.23 -8.07 8.67
C GLY A 60 0.57 -8.33 7.21
N LEU A 61 1.29 -7.41 6.54
CA LEU A 61 1.71 -7.63 5.16
C LEU A 61 2.78 -8.71 5.11
N SER A 62 2.56 -9.73 4.28
CA SER A 62 3.54 -10.80 4.05
C SER A 62 4.86 -10.22 3.53
N MET A 63 5.96 -10.57 4.20
CA MET A 63 7.31 -10.10 3.88
C MET A 63 8.26 -11.25 3.63
N ASN A 64 9.33 -10.98 2.87
CA ASN A 64 10.49 -11.84 2.79
C ASN A 64 11.50 -11.43 3.87
N GLN A 65 11.58 -12.19 4.98
CA GLN A 65 12.44 -11.85 6.11
C GLN A 65 13.93 -11.67 5.76
N LYS A 66 14.41 -12.33 4.68
CA LYS A 66 15.81 -12.33 4.25
C LYS A 66 16.12 -11.43 3.04
N LYS A 67 15.12 -10.76 2.45
CA LYS A 67 15.29 -9.95 1.24
C LYS A 67 14.64 -8.58 1.40
N SER A 68 15.00 -7.64 0.53
CA SER A 68 14.24 -6.41 0.38
C SER A 68 12.87 -6.72 -0.24
N ASP A 69 11.82 -6.08 0.26
CA ASP A 69 10.48 -6.14 -0.32
C ASP A 69 10.13 -4.80 -0.94
N THR A 70 9.61 -4.82 -2.16
CA THR A 70 9.06 -3.62 -2.81
C THR A 70 7.55 -3.69 -2.80
N TYR A 71 6.92 -2.70 -2.18
CA TYR A 71 5.47 -2.54 -2.13
C TYR A 71 5.02 -1.52 -3.16
N LYS A 72 3.88 -1.80 -3.79
CA LYS A 72 3.15 -0.88 -4.67
C LYS A 72 1.77 -0.63 -4.08
N VAL A 73 1.33 0.62 -4.06
CA VAL A 73 0.01 1.01 -3.55
C VAL A 73 -0.70 1.88 -4.58
N THR A 74 -1.97 1.56 -4.83
CA THR A 74 -2.89 2.36 -5.65
C THR A 74 -4.11 2.74 -4.84
N ALA A 75 -4.80 3.79 -5.26
CA ALA A 75 -6.04 4.25 -4.63
C ALA A 75 -7.24 3.98 -5.53
N LEU A 76 -8.33 3.50 -4.96
CA LEU A 76 -9.59 3.22 -5.66
C LEU A 76 -10.73 4.08 -5.09
N ASN A 77 -11.61 4.60 -5.93
CA ASN A 77 -12.88 5.20 -5.50
C ASN A 77 -14.00 4.16 -5.52
N ARG A 78 -15.21 4.58 -5.12
CA ARG A 78 -16.42 3.74 -5.15
C ARG A 78 -16.88 3.34 -6.56
N LEU A 79 -16.29 3.93 -7.61
CA LEU A 79 -16.54 3.59 -9.01
C LEU A 79 -15.47 2.65 -9.58
N HIS A 80 -14.63 2.04 -8.71
CA HIS A 80 -13.53 1.14 -9.09
C HIS A 80 -12.46 1.74 -10.01
N GLN A 81 -12.39 3.07 -10.12
CA GLN A 81 -11.32 3.73 -10.86
C GLN A 81 -10.03 3.70 -10.02
N GLU A 82 -8.98 3.13 -10.60
CA GLU A 82 -7.67 3.00 -9.95
C GLU A 82 -6.74 4.17 -10.30
N SER A 83 -5.97 4.65 -9.33
CA SER A 83 -4.98 5.71 -9.53
C SER A 83 -3.67 5.18 -10.12
N LYS A 84 -2.81 6.11 -10.57
CA LYS A 84 -1.38 5.81 -10.73
C LYS A 84 -0.79 5.25 -9.42
N PRO A 85 0.19 4.33 -9.49
CA PRO A 85 0.77 3.71 -8.30
C PRO A 85 1.82 4.58 -7.62
N SER A 86 2.00 4.32 -6.33
CA SER A 86 3.20 4.65 -5.55
C SER A 86 3.96 3.39 -5.20
N THR A 87 5.28 3.48 -5.15
CA THR A 87 6.16 2.35 -4.82
C THR A 87 7.10 2.72 -3.68
N LYS A 88 7.41 1.75 -2.83
CA LYS A 88 8.41 1.90 -1.76
C LYS A 88 9.11 0.57 -1.51
N THR A 89 10.44 0.59 -1.57
CA THR A 89 11.28 -0.55 -1.24
C THR A 89 11.71 -0.48 0.21
N MET A 90 11.43 -1.53 0.95
CA MET A 90 11.93 -1.77 2.29
C MET A 90 13.21 -2.60 2.18
N LYS A 91 14.31 -2.10 2.74
CA LYS A 91 15.56 -2.85 2.88
C LYS A 91 15.55 -3.59 4.22
#